data_AF-A0A3E4X1P4-F1
#
_entry.id   AF-A0A3E4X1P4-F1
#
_cell.length_a   1.000
_cell.length_b   1.000
_cell.length_c   1.000
_cell.angle_alpha   90.00
_cell.angle_beta   90.00
_cell.angle_gamma   90.00
#
_symmetry.space_group_name_H-M   'P 1'
#
loop_
_entity.id
_entity.type
_entity.pdbx_description
1 polymer ?
#
loop_
_entity_poly.entity_id
_entity_poly.type
_entity_poly.pdbx_seq_one_letter_code
_entity_poly.pdbx_strand_id
1 'polypeptide(L)'
;MKTEELVIDMNNLYVQGLIKVINDFMLEEASGCIFTEDRLKSNIEKLKDVFPEERKRMVIAGRAPMFSSPTSGLYKLIFKN
;
A
#
# COMPACT_ATOMS: atom_id res chain seq x y z
N MET A 1 20.71 -4.74 12.64
CA MET A 1 20.67 -5.05 11.18
C MET A 1 20.46 -3.74 10.45
N LYS A 2 21.08 -3.54 9.28
CA LYS A 2 20.80 -2.34 8.46
C LYS A 2 19.45 -2.54 7.78
N THR A 3 18.54 -1.60 7.99
CA THR A 3 17.22 -1.58 7.34
C THR A 3 17.40 -1.19 5.88
N GLU A 4 16.78 -1.91 4.95
CA GLU A 4 16.78 -1.60 3.53
C GLU A 4 15.70 -0.55 3.22
N GLU A 5 16.00 0.41 2.36
CA GLU A 5 15.03 1.44 1.97
C GLU A 5 14.27 1.03 0.71
N LEU A 6 12.94 1.14 0.76
CA LEU A 6 12.06 0.99 -0.40
C LEU A 6 11.47 2.36 -0.72
N VAL A 7 11.86 2.92 -1.85
CA VAL A 7 11.37 4.22 -2.30
C VAL A 7 10.09 4.03 -3.09
N ILE A 8 8.99 4.55 -2.55
CA ILE A 8 7.64 4.46 -3.12
C ILE A 8 7.31 5.75 -3.86
N ASP A 9 6.78 5.60 -5.07
CA ASP A 9 6.31 6.70 -5.91
C ASP A 9 4.95 7.23 -5.43
N MET A 10 4.90 8.49 -5.02
CA MET A 10 3.69 9.18 -4.60
C MET A 10 2.86 9.74 -5.76
N ASN A 11 3.44 9.86 -6.95
CA ASN A 11 2.74 10.22 -8.17
C ASN A 11 2.05 9.00 -8.82
N ASN A 12 2.34 7.80 -8.35
CA ASN A 12 1.72 6.57 -8.80
C ASN A 12 0.25 6.50 -8.35
N LEU A 13 -0.67 6.36 -9.31
CA LEU A 13 -2.12 6.35 -9.05
C LEU A 13 -2.56 5.19 -8.14
N TYR A 14 -1.90 4.04 -8.20
CA TYR A 14 -2.19 2.93 -7.30
C TYR A 14 -1.81 3.27 -5.85
N VAL A 15 -0.66 3.92 -5.63
CA VAL A 15 -0.23 4.38 -4.29
C VAL A 15 -1.20 5.44 -3.75
N GLN A 16 -1.60 6.40 -4.56
CA GLN A 16 -2.60 7.41 -4.18
C GLN A 16 -3.94 6.76 -3.81
N GLY A 17 -4.38 5.76 -4.59
CA GLY A 17 -5.56 4.95 -4.30
C GLY A 17 -5.46 4.22 -2.96
N LEU A 18 -4.33 3.57 -2.68
CA LEU A 18 -4.09 2.88 -1.41
C LEU A 18 -4.18 3.86 -0.22
N ILE A 19 -3.57 5.03 -0.31
CA ILE A 19 -3.64 6.06 0.74
C ILE A 19 -5.09 6.46 1.00
N LYS A 20 -5.87 6.71 -0.07
CA LYS A 20 -7.29 7.04 0.06
C LYS A 20 -8.08 5.92 0.75
N VAL A 21 -7.91 4.68 0.31
CA VAL A 21 -8.63 3.53 0.86
C VAL A 21 -8.28 3.29 2.34
N ILE A 22 -7.02 3.49 2.73
CA ILE A 22 -6.60 3.41 4.14
C ILE A 22 -7.22 4.55 4.96
N ASN A 23 -7.25 5.78 4.42
CA ASN A 23 -7.88 6.91 5.11
C ASN A 23 -9.39 6.68 5.31
N ASP A 24 -10.09 6.19 4.30
CA ASP A 24 -11.51 5.85 4.39
C ASP A 24 -11.73 4.75 5.44
N PHE A 25 -10.89 3.71 5.44
CA PHE A 25 -10.94 2.66 6.47
C PHE A 25 -10.74 3.22 7.89
N MET A 26 -9.72 4.05 8.11
CA MET A 26 -9.45 4.64 9.43
C MET A 26 -10.63 5.48 9.91
N LEU A 27 -11.30 6.20 9.00
CA LEU A 27 -12.50 6.97 9.31
C LEU A 27 -13.69 6.07 9.69
N GLU A 28 -13.94 5.01 8.92
CA GLU A 28 -15.01 4.06 9.21
C GLU A 28 -14.77 3.34 10.55
N GLU A 29 -13.53 2.91 10.80
CA GLU A 29 -13.11 2.22 12.03
C GLU A 29 -13.29 3.11 13.26
N ALA A 30 -12.80 4.36 13.20
CA ALA A 30 -12.97 5.33 14.28
C ALA A 30 -14.44 5.70 14.55
N SER A 31 -15.31 5.50 13.54
CA SER A 31 -16.74 5.75 13.63
C SER A 31 -17.55 4.54 14.12
N GLY A 32 -16.89 3.39 14.37
CA GLY A 32 -17.56 2.16 14.82
C GLY A 32 -18.45 1.53 13.75
N CYS A 33 -18.12 1.71 12.46
CA CYS A 33 -18.83 1.04 11.38
C CYS A 33 -18.63 -0.49 11.45
N ILE A 34 -19.60 -1.24 10.94
CA ILE A 34 -19.52 -2.70 10.85
C ILE A 34 -18.95 -3.08 9.47
N PHE A 35 -18.17 -4.16 9.41
CA PHE A 35 -17.56 -4.72 8.19
C PHE A 35 -16.50 -3.82 7.54
N THR A 36 -15.80 -3.01 8.33
CA THR A 36 -14.75 -2.09 7.86
C THR A 36 -13.58 -2.84 7.24
N GLU A 37 -13.14 -3.95 7.82
CA GLU A 37 -12.03 -4.75 7.30
C GLU A 37 -12.39 -5.45 5.98
N ASP A 38 -13.62 -5.93 5.85
CA ASP A 38 -14.12 -6.55 4.61
C ASP A 38 -14.19 -5.53 3.47
N ARG A 39 -14.61 -4.29 3.76
CA ARG A 39 -14.62 -3.20 2.78
C ARG A 39 -13.22 -2.77 2.41
N LEU A 40 -12.31 -2.65 3.38
CA LEU A 40 -10.90 -2.37 3.12
C LEU A 40 -10.32 -3.40 2.14
N LYS A 41 -10.53 -4.69 2.41
CA LYS A 41 -10.11 -5.78 1.53
C LYS A 41 -10.72 -5.64 0.13
N SER A 42 -12.04 -5.45 0.02
CA SER A 42 -12.73 -5.30 -1.26
C SER A 42 -12.22 -4.11 -2.07
N ASN A 43 -11.97 -2.97 -1.41
CA ASN A 43 -11.49 -1.76 -2.06
C ASN A 43 -10.03 -1.91 -2.55
N ILE A 44 -9.18 -2.60 -1.79
CA ILE A 44 -7.83 -2.93 -2.23
C ILE A 44 -7.86 -3.86 -3.45
N GLU A 45 -8.71 -4.90 -3.47
CA GLU A 45 -8.83 -5.79 -4.63
C GLU A 45 -9.28 -5.01 -5.88
N LYS A 46 -10.31 -4.16 -5.76
CA LYS A 46 -10.74 -3.30 -6.88
C LYS A 46 -9.62 -2.39 -7.38
N LEU A 47 -8.82 -1.80 -6.48
CA LEU A 47 -7.68 -0.95 -6.88
C LEU A 47 -6.63 -1.73 -7.67
N LYS A 48 -6.36 -2.99 -7.30
CA LYS A 48 -5.42 -3.84 -8.05
C LYS A 48 -5.92 -4.10 -9.47
N ASP A 49 -7.22 -4.28 -9.64
CA ASP A 49 -7.85 -4.53 -10.93
C ASP A 49 -7.86 -3.27 -11.81
N VAL A 50 -8.06 -2.09 -11.22
CA VAL A 50 -8.09 -0.80 -11.94
C VAL A 50 -6.69 -0.33 -12.34
N PHE A 51 -5.67 -0.56 -11.50
CA PHE A 51 -4.30 -0.06 -11.69
C PHE A 51 -3.22 -1.17 -11.66
N PRO A 52 -3.31 -2.20 -12.52
CA PRO A 52 -2.41 -3.35 -12.48
C PRO A 52 -0.97 -2.98 -12.89
N GLU A 53 -0.79 -2.00 -13.78
CA GLU A 53 0.53 -1.60 -14.27
C GLU A 53 1.22 -0.60 -13.33
N GLU A 54 0.45 0.29 -12.70
CA GLU A 54 0.94 1.20 -11.67
C GLU A 54 1.38 0.40 -10.45
N ARG A 55 0.63 -0.64 -10.06
CA ARG A 55 1.00 -1.56 -8.97
C ARG A 55 2.39 -2.18 -9.18
N LYS A 56 2.72 -2.61 -10.41
CA LYS A 56 4.06 -3.18 -10.72
C LYS A 56 5.18 -2.14 -10.62
N ARG A 57 4.85 -0.86 -10.77
CA ARG A 57 5.79 0.26 -10.85
C ARG A 57 5.77 1.17 -9.61
N MET A 58 5.13 0.76 -8.52
CA MET A 58 5.00 1.59 -7.32
C MET A 58 6.33 1.80 -6.56
N VAL A 59 7.33 0.93 -6.77
CA VAL A 59 8.66 1.04 -6.16
C VAL A 59 9.62 1.62 -7.19
N ILE A 60 10.19 2.80 -6.89
CA ILE A 60 11.18 3.48 -7.75
C ILE A 60 12.59 2.93 -7.52
N ALA A 61 12.92 2.64 -6.26
CA ALA A 61 14.24 2.15 -5.86
C ALA A 61 14.16 1.25 -4.63
N GLY A 62 15.10 0.32 -4.53
CA GLY A 62 15.10 -0.75 -3.53
C GLY A 62 14.47 -2.04 -4.07
N ARG A 63 14.68 -3.15 -3.38
CA ARG A 63 14.10 -4.45 -3.74
C ARG A 63 13.52 -5.11 -2.51
N ALA A 64 12.25 -5.50 -2.59
CA ALA A 64 11.63 -6.42 -1.65
C ALA A 64 11.58 -7.82 -2.31
N PRO A 65 11.62 -8.91 -1.53
CA PRO A 65 11.45 -10.25 -2.07
C PRO A 65 10.07 -10.39 -2.72
N MET A 66 10.02 -10.83 -3.97
CA MET A 66 8.76 -10.93 -4.74
C MET A 66 7.89 -12.16 -4.37
N PHE A 67 8.38 -13.07 -3.52
CA PHE A 67 7.71 -14.35 -3.22
C PHE A 67 7.87 -14.80 -1.76
N SER A 68 8.24 -13.90 -0.86
CA SER A 68 8.30 -14.20 0.57
C SER A 68 7.56 -13.15 1.39
N SER A 69 7.27 -13.46 2.64
CA SER A 69 6.68 -12.51 3.57
C SER A 69 7.76 -11.48 3.96
N PRO A 70 7.64 -10.20 3.54
CA PRO A 70 8.58 -9.18 3.98
C PRO A 70 8.53 -9.09 5.51
N THR A 71 9.68 -9.24 6.16
CA THR A 71 9.75 -9.13 7.62
C THR A 71 9.59 -7.66 8.01
N SER A 72 8.54 -7.36 8.76
CA SER A 72 8.33 -6.03 9.34
C SER A 72 9.56 -5.64 10.18
N GLY A 73 10.20 -4.52 9.84
CA GLY A 73 11.44 -4.04 10.47
C GLY A 73 12.72 -4.19 9.65
N LEU A 74 12.72 -5.01 8.59
CA LEU A 74 13.84 -5.07 7.64
C LEU A 74 13.79 -3.97 6.58
N TYR A 75 12.59 -3.46 6.29
CA TYR A 75 12.37 -2.46 5.26
C TYR A 75 11.83 -1.16 5.85
N LYS A 76 12.35 -0.04 5.36
CA LYS A 76 11.85 1.31 5.62
C LYS A 76 11.23 1.85 4.34
N LEU A 77 9.93 2.13 4.37
CA LEU A 77 9.25 2.77 3.24
C LEU A 77 9.60 4.27 3.24
N ILE A 78 10.07 4.77 2.09
CA ILE A 78 10.38 6.17 1.85
C ILE A 78 9.48 6.66 0.72
N PHE A 79 8.56 7.57 1.00
CA PHE A 79 7.63 8.10 0.00
C PHE A 79 8.23 9.34 -0.68
N LYS A 80 8.25 9.37 -2.02
CA LYS A 80 8.75 10.49 -2.81
C LYS A 80 7.82 10.80 -3.98
N ASN A 81 7.69 12.08 -4.31
CA ASN A 81 7.10 12.53 -5.57
C ASN A 81 8.13 12.42 -6.69
#